data_AF-A0A1F5X1M5-F1
#
_entry.id   AF-A0A1F5X1M5-F1
#
_cell.length_a   1.000
_cell.length_b   1.000
_cell.length_c   1.000
_cell.angle_alpha   90.00
_cell.angle_beta   90.00
_cell.angle_gamma   90.00
#
_symmetry.space_group_name_H-M   'P 1'
#
loop_
_entity.id
_entity.type
_entity.pdbx_description
1 polymer ?
#
loop_
_entity_poly.entity_id
_entity_poly.type
_entity_poly.pdbx_seq_one_letter_code
_entity_poly.pdbx_strand_id
1 'polypeptide(L)' 'MKSKNDRILEQNQNVTTLAVFIESYNKSVPEGFPKASVKSLRKFQVSYPALFKNGDDWSIDKHRKKLMDWLISNADIRVS' A
#
# COMPACT_ATOMS: atom_id res chain seq x y z
N MET A 1 -28.12 12.68 6.35
CA MET A 1 -27.11 12.69 5.26
C MET A 1 -25.78 12.21 5.82
N LYS A 2 -25.26 11.08 5.33
CA LYS A 2 -23.82 10.81 5.15
C LYS A 2 -23.73 9.50 4.36
N SER A 3 -23.54 9.64 3.05
CA SER A 3 -23.41 8.52 2.12
C SER A 3 -22.18 7.70 2.48
N LYS A 4 -22.28 6.37 2.40
CA LYS A 4 -21.16 5.44 2.60
C LYS A 4 -19.94 5.75 1.70
N ASN A 5 -20.13 6.53 0.63
CA ASN A 5 -19.09 7.02 -0.26
C ASN A 5 -18.17 8.09 0.35
N ASP A 6 -18.61 8.89 1.32
CA ASP A 6 -17.75 9.94 1.92
C ASP A 6 -16.57 9.33 2.69
N ARG A 7 -16.80 8.21 3.37
CA ARG A 7 -15.75 7.46 4.08
C ARG A 7 -14.66 6.94 3.15
N ILE A 8 -15.01 6.58 1.92
CA ILE A 8 -14.03 6.08 0.93
C ILE A 8 -13.20 7.23 0.36
N LEU A 9 -13.78 8.44 0.27
CA LEU A 9 -13.08 9.62 -0.22
C LEU A 9 -12.13 10.19 0.85
N GLU A 10 -12.58 10.27 2.11
CA GLU A 10 -11.75 10.72 3.24
C GLU A 10 -10.58 9.76 3.53
N GLN A 11 -10.69 8.47 3.18
CA GLN A 11 -9.61 7.49 3.30
C GLN A 11 -8.53 7.60 2.21
N ASN A 12 -8.83 8.22 1.06
CA ASN A 12 -7.86 8.35 -0.03
C ASN A 12 -6.88 9.51 0.17
N GLN A 13 -7.27 10.54 0.93
CA GLN A 13 -6.46 11.75 1.14
C GLN A 13 -5.80 11.84 2.52
N ASN A 14 -6.18 11.00 3.48
CA ASN A 14 -5.53 10.96 4.78
C ASN A 14 -4.37 9.98 4.78
N VAL A 15 -3.23 10.46 5.24
CA VAL A 15 -2.12 9.67 5.79
C VAL A 15 -2.67 8.45 6.52
N THR A 16 -2.49 7.26 5.95
CA THR A 16 -2.99 6.03 6.58
C THR A 16 -1.88 5.35 7.36
N THR A 17 -2.24 4.62 8.41
CA THR A 17 -1.27 3.76 9.09
C THR A 17 -0.97 2.53 8.24
N LEU A 18 0.20 1.94 8.45
CA LEU A 18 0.67 0.76 7.72
C LEU A 18 -0.37 -0.39 7.71
N ALA A 19 -1.09 -0.60 8.83
CA ALA A 19 -2.12 -1.63 8.92
C ALA A 19 -3.34 -1.33 8.04
N VAL A 20 -3.82 -0.08 8.05
CA VAL A 20 -4.96 0.36 7.23
C VAL A 20 -4.58 0.32 5.74
N PHE A 21 -3.35 0.73 5.40
CA PHE A 21 -2.85 0.65 4.04
C PHE A 21 -2.88 -0.79 3.52
N ILE A 22 -2.39 -1.76 4.31
CA ILE A 22 -2.36 -3.18 3.91
C ILE A 22 -3.77 -3.70 3.68
N GLU A 23 -4.71 -3.36 4.56
CA GLU A 23 -6.09 -3.81 4.42
C GLU A 23 -6.72 -3.26 3.13
N SER A 24 -6.60 -1.95 2.91
CA SER A 24 -7.12 -1.28 1.70
C SER A 24 -6.43 -1.77 0.42
N TYR A 25 -5.11 -1.99 0.47
CA TYR A 25 -4.35 -2.57 -0.63
C TYR A 25 -4.83 -3.98 -0.95
N ASN A 26 -4.88 -4.87 0.05
CA ASN A 26 -5.26 -6.27 -0.15
C ASN A 26 -6.73 -6.44 -0.56
N LYS A 27 -7.60 -5.50 -0.19
CA LYS A 27 -9.00 -5.45 -0.67
C LYS A 27 -9.15 -4.93 -2.10
N SER A 28 -8.22 -4.09 -2.57
CA SER A 28 -8.28 -3.45 -3.90
C SER A 28 -7.37 -4.11 -4.92
N VAL A 29 -6.53 -5.05 -4.52
CA VAL A 29 -5.61 -5.76 -5.42
C VAL A 29 -6.38 -6.84 -6.20
N PRO A 30 -6.21 -6.93 -7.52
CA PRO A 30 -6.86 -7.99 -8.31
C PRO A 30 -6.32 -9.38 -7.97
N GLU A 31 -7.15 -10.39 -8.20
CA GLU A 31 -6.80 -11.79 -7.99
C GLU A 31 -5.61 -12.18 -8.90
N GLY A 32 -4.57 -12.77 -8.31
CA GLY A 32 -3.29 -13.07 -8.99
C GLY A 32 -2.13 -12.15 -8.65
N PHE A 33 -2.39 -11.01 -8.01
CA PHE A 33 -1.32 -10.14 -7.51
C PHE A 33 -0.86 -10.52 -6.10
N PRO A 34 0.44 -10.33 -5.78
CA PRO A 34 0.97 -10.58 -4.46
C PRO A 34 0.32 -9.66 -3.41
N LYS A 35 -0.18 -10.27 -2.34
CA LYS A 35 -0.71 -9.55 -1.18
C LYS A 35 0.41 -8.79 -0.47
N ALA A 36 0.12 -7.56 -0.11
CA ALA A 36 0.99 -6.77 0.72
C ALA A 36 0.97 -7.32 2.15
N SER A 37 2.16 -7.40 2.74
CA SER A 37 2.38 -7.83 4.13
C SER A 37 3.20 -6.76 4.85
N VAL A 38 3.13 -6.70 6.18
CA VAL A 38 3.93 -5.76 7.00
C VAL A 38 5.42 -5.87 6.67
N LYS A 39 5.93 -7.08 6.46
CA LYS A 39 7.32 -7.34 6.08
C LYS A 39 7.68 -6.73 4.73
N SER A 40 6.79 -6.83 3.74
CA SER A 40 6.98 -6.27 2.40
C SER A 40 6.96 -4.74 2.44
N LEU A 41 6.03 -4.15 3.20
CA LEU A 41 5.94 -2.70 3.36
C LEU A 41 7.17 -2.12 4.05
N ARG A 42 7.68 -2.76 5.11
CA ARG A 42 8.92 -2.32 5.76
C ARG A 42 10.10 -2.35 4.80
N LYS A 43 10.25 -3.42 4.02
CA LYS A 43 11.29 -3.51 2.98
C LYS A 43 11.13 -2.41 1.92
N PHE A 44 9.89 -2.14 1.50
CA PHE A 44 9.58 -1.08 0.55
C PHE A 44 9.93 0.31 1.12
N GLN A 45 9.61 0.58 2.39
CA GLN A 45 9.99 1.81 3.09
C GLN A 45 11.50 2.03 3.09
N VAL A 46 12.26 0.99 3.44
CA VAL A 46 13.73 1.03 3.44
C VAL A 46 14.31 1.17 2.02
N SER A 47 13.63 0.61 1.02
CA SER A 47 14.07 0.69 -0.39
C SER A 47 13.74 2.04 -1.03
N TYR A 48 12.67 2.71 -0.60
CA TYR A 48 12.21 3.99 -1.15
C TYR A 48 11.97 5.05 -0.07
N PRO A 49 12.95 5.38 0.79
CA PRO A 49 12.78 6.37 1.85
C PRO A 49 12.41 7.75 1.28
N ALA A 50 12.81 8.05 0.04
CA ALA A 50 12.44 9.28 -0.67
C ALA A 50 10.93 9.48 -0.90
N LEU A 51 10.13 8.41 -0.88
CA LEU A 51 8.66 8.49 -0.96
C LEU A 51 8.03 8.94 0.37
N PHE A 52 8.76 8.75 1.46
CA PHE A 52 8.37 8.97 2.85
C PHE A 52 8.94 10.30 3.36
N LYS A 53 8.49 11.42 2.77
CA LYS A 53 9.02 12.76 3.09
C LYS A 53 8.68 13.25 4.51
N ASN A 54 7.61 12.73 5.13
CA ASN A 54 7.17 13.09 6.48
C ASN A 54 7.25 11.89 7.47
N GLY A 55 8.08 10.88 7.19
CA GLY A 55 8.11 9.65 7.96
C GLY A 55 7.12 8.60 7.44
N ASP A 56 6.37 7.94 8.33
CA ASP A 56 5.51 6.76 8.03
C ASP A 56 4.19 7.08 7.31
N ASP A 57 4.24 8.03 6.38
CA ASP A 57 3.05 8.60 5.76
C ASP A 57 2.59 7.76 4.55
N TRP A 58 1.68 6.80 4.77
CA TRP A 58 1.21 5.89 3.72
C TRP A 58 -0.04 6.43 3.03
N SER A 59 0.10 6.84 1.77
CA SER A 59 -1.01 7.14 0.87
C SER A 59 -1.21 6.02 -0.17
N ILE A 60 -2.45 5.52 -0.31
CA ILE A 60 -2.82 4.49 -1.29
C ILE A 60 -2.52 4.98 -2.71
N ASP A 61 -2.96 6.18 -3.08
CA ASP A 61 -2.73 6.71 -4.43
C ASP A 61 -1.22 6.79 -4.78
N LYS A 62 -0.43 7.35 -3.85
CA LYS A 62 1.01 7.56 -4.04
C LYS A 62 1.82 6.25 -4.03
N HIS A 63 1.51 5.33 -3.12
CA HIS A 63 2.34 4.15 -2.88
C HIS A 63 1.80 2.89 -3.56
N ARG A 64 0.51 2.77 -3.89
CA ARG A 64 -0.06 1.53 -4.45
C ARG A 64 0.64 1.12 -5.73
N LYS A 65 0.78 2.01 -6.71
CA LYS A 65 1.40 1.67 -8.00
C LYS A 65 2.85 1.25 -7.83
N LYS A 66 3.61 1.99 -7.03
CA LYS A 66 5.04 1.72 -6.77
C LYS A 66 5.22 0.44 -5.95
N LEU A 67 4.36 0.21 -4.97
CA LEU A 67 4.37 -1.01 -4.16
C LEU A 67 3.97 -2.23 -4.99
N MET A 68 2.96 -2.13 -5.87
CA MET A 68 2.60 -3.21 -6.79
C MET A 68 3.77 -3.59 -7.68
N ASP A 69 4.40 -2.61 -8.33
CA ASP A 69 5.58 -2.82 -9.20
C ASP A 69 6.76 -3.45 -8.44
N TRP A 70 7.07 -2.92 -7.25
CA TRP A 70 8.12 -3.47 -6.39
C TRP A 70 7.78 -4.88 -5.87
N LEU A 71 6.52 -5.13 -5.53
CA LEU A 71 6.04 -6.43 -5.11
C LEU A 71 6.09 -7.43 -6.25
N ILE A 72 5.73 -7.10 -7.48
CA ILE A 72 5.89 -8.00 -8.62
C ILE A 72 7.37 -8.34 -8.81
N SER A 73 8.24 -7.33 -8.76
CA SER A 73 9.69 -7.49 -8.90
C SER A 73 10.34 -8.29 -7.75
N ASN A 74 9.75 -8.29 -6.55
CA ASN A 74 10.27 -9.02 -5.37
C ASN A 74 9.49 -10.29 -5.01
N ALA A 75 8.27 -10.48 -5.51
CA ALA A 75 7.44 -11.66 -5.26
C ALA A 75 7.88 -12.85 -6.12
N ASP A 76 8.57 -12.58 -7.23
CA ASP A 76 9.22 -13.58 -8.08
C ASP A 76 10.24 -14.44 -7.29
N ILE A 77 10.79 -13.94 -6.17
CA ILE A 77 11.72 -14.70 -5.32
C ILE A 77 10.98 -15.58 -4.28
N ARG A 78 9.82 -16.12 -4.65
CA ARG A 78 9.11 -17.17 -3.87
C ARG A 78 8.61 -18.34 -4.69
N VAL A 79 9.09 -18.52 -5.92
CA VAL A 79 9.14 -19.83 -6.57
C VAL A 79 10.59 -20.28 -6.62
N SER A 80 10.99 -21.04 -5.61
CA SER A 80 12.14 -21.96 -5.64
C SER A 80 11.82 -23.10 -4.69
#